data_AF-A0A1I3NA36-F1
#
_entry.id   AF-A0A1I3NA36-F1
#
_cell.length_a   1.000
_cell.length_b   1.000
_cell.length_c   1.000
_cell.angle_alpha   90.00
_cell.angle_beta   90.00
_cell.angle_gamma   90.00
#
_symmetry.space_group_name_H-M   'P 1'
#
loop_
_entity.id
_entity.type
_entity.pdbx_description
1 polymer ?
#
loop_
_entity_poly.entity_id
_entity_poly.type
_entity_poly.pdbx_seq_one_letter_code
_entity_poly.pdbx_strand_id
1 'polypeptide(L)' 'MVTMEDVIKAFRCRAPEERIPVLRLELDYELALLYEAMMENSVAKMSESKKRLEKIRREMLILEAL' A
#
# COMPACT_ATOMS: atom_id res chain seq x y z
N MET A 1 -4.66 31.59 -17.30
CA MET A 1 -5.68 30.55 -17.56
C MET A 1 -5.07 29.22 -17.17
N VAL A 2 -5.78 28.41 -16.37
CA VAL A 2 -5.34 27.04 -16.05
C VAL A 2 -5.55 26.19 -17.30
N THR A 3 -4.52 25.45 -17.72
CA THR A 3 -4.58 24.58 -18.90
C THR A 3 -5.00 23.16 -18.53
N MET A 4 -5.46 22.37 -19.51
CA MET A 4 -5.82 20.96 -19.27
C MET A 4 -4.61 20.14 -18.77
N GLU A 5 -3.41 20.51 -19.19
CA GLU A 5 -2.15 19.90 -18.73
C GLU A 5 -1.89 20.17 -17.24
N ASP A 6 -2.17 21.39 -16.77
CA ASP A 6 -2.06 21.75 -15.35
C ASP A 6 -3.03 20.94 -14.49
N VAL A 7 -4.26 20.72 -14.97
CA VAL A 7 -5.28 19.92 -14.27
C VAL A 7 -4.85 18.45 -14.19
N ILE A 8 -4.35 17.87 -15.29
CA ILE A 8 -3.87 16.48 -15.33
C ILE A 8 -2.68 16.29 -14.39
N LYS A 9 -1.75 17.26 -14.35
CA LYS A 9 -0.58 17.21 -13.46
C LYS A 9 -0.99 17.27 -11.98
N ALA A 10 -1.92 18.15 -11.63
CA ALA A 10 -2.46 18.25 -10.28
C ALA A 10 -3.20 16.96 -9.84
N PHE A 11 -3.97 16.34 -10.74
CA PHE A 11 -4.63 15.06 -10.48
C PHE A 11 -3.62 13.92 -10.25
N ARG A 12 -2.56 13.87 -11.06
CA ARG A 12 -1.47 12.88 -10.90
C ARG A 12 -0.67 13.08 -9.62
N CYS A 13 -0.53 14.30 -9.10
CA CYS A 13 0.13 14.56 -7.81
C CYS A 13 -0.76 14.18 -6.62
N ARG A 14 -2.08 14.38 -6.72
CA ARG A 14 -3.02 14.02 -5.63
C ARG A 14 -3.19 12.52 -5.46
N ALA A 15 -3.15 11.74 -6.54
CA ALA A 15 -3.36 10.31 -6.47
C ALA A 15 -2.32 9.56 -5.59
N PRO A 16 -1.01 9.83 -5.68
CA PRO A 16 -0.01 9.34 -4.71
C PRO A 16 -0.23 9.84 -3.28
N GLU A 17 -0.49 11.13 -3.10
CA GLU A 17 -0.67 11.75 -1.78
C GLU A 17 -1.86 11.14 -1.01
N GLU A 18 -2.94 10.81 -1.71
CA GLU A 18 -4.11 10.12 -1.13
C GLU A 18 -3.87 8.61 -0.95
N ARG A 19 -3.06 7.98 -1.80
CA ARG A 19 -2.79 6.53 -1.74
C ARG A 19 -1.83 6.15 -0.62
N ILE A 20 -0.83 6.97 -0.32
CA ILE A 20 0.15 6.73 0.76
C ILE A 20 -0.51 6.44 2.12
N PRO A 21 -1.43 7.27 2.66
CA PRO A 21 -2.06 6.99 3.95
C PRO A 21 -2.92 5.72 3.91
N VAL A 22 -3.58 5.42 2.79
CA VAL A 22 -4.37 4.18 2.63
C VAL A 22 -3.45 2.95 2.62
N LEU A 23 -2.32 3.00 1.92
CA LEU A 23 -1.31 1.94 1.93
C LEU A 23 -0.75 1.67 3.32
N ARG A 24 -0.56 2.70 4.14
CA ARG A 24 -0.13 2.54 5.54
C ARG A 24 -1.18 1.79 6.36
N LEU A 25 -2.47 2.11 6.19
CA LEU A 25 -3.56 1.38 6.84
C LEU A 25 -3.61 -0.08 6.38
N GLU A 26 -3.47 -0.34 5.08
CA GLU A 26 -3.40 -1.70 4.53
C GLU A 26 -2.20 -2.49 5.06
N LEU A 27 -1.04 -1.83 5.19
CA LEU A 27 0.15 -2.41 5.78
C LEU A 27 -0.08 -2.80 7.24
N ASP A 28 -0.59 -1.88 8.05
CA ASP A 28 -0.86 -2.09 9.48
C ASP A 28 -1.87 -3.23 9.67
N TYR A 29 -2.91 -3.26 8.84
CA TYR A 29 -3.91 -4.32 8.84
C TYR A 29 -3.29 -5.69 8.51
N GLU A 30 -2.50 -5.78 7.45
CA GLU A 30 -1.91 -7.07 7.06
C GLU A 30 -0.84 -7.54 8.07
N LEU A 31 -0.13 -6.63 8.73
CA LEU A 31 0.78 -6.97 9.83
C LEU A 31 0.02 -7.52 11.05
N ALA A 32 -1.16 -6.98 11.37
CA ALA A 32 -2.02 -7.53 12.41
C ALA A 32 -2.50 -8.95 12.06
N LEU A 33 -2.92 -9.19 10.82
CA LEU A 33 -3.29 -10.53 10.34
C LEU A 33 -2.10 -11.50 10.38
N LEU A 34 -0.89 -11.05 10.03
CA LEU A 34 0.31 -11.87 10.12
C LEU A 34 0.60 -12.24 11.58
N TYR A 35 0.45 -11.30 12.50
CA TYR A 35 0.61 -11.56 13.94
C TYR A 35 -0.39 -12.61 14.43
N GLU A 36 -1.68 -12.47 14.10
CA GLU A 36 -2.70 -13.47 14.43
C GLU A 36 -2.36 -14.85 13.85
N ALA A 37 -1.96 -14.91 12.58
CA ALA A 37 -1.56 -16.15 11.92
C ALA A 37 -0.35 -16.81 12.61
N MET A 38 0.59 -16.02 13.13
CA MET A 38 1.72 -16.49 13.92
C MET A 38 1.26 -17.05 15.27
N MET A 39 0.34 -16.38 15.96
CA MET A 39 -0.23 -16.85 17.22
C MET A 39 -0.98 -18.17 17.04
N GLU A 40 -1.67 -18.35 15.92
CA GLU A 40 -2.36 -19.58 15.55
C GLU A 40 -1.43 -20.68 14.98
N ASN A 41 -0.13 -20.40 14.79
CA ASN A 41 0.81 -21.26 14.05
C ASN A 41 0.31 -21.70 12.66
N SER A 42 -0.53 -20.88 12.02
CA SER A 42 -1.09 -21.19 10.72
C SER A 42 -0.13 -20.81 9.60
N VAL A 43 0.70 -21.77 9.18
CA VAL A 43 1.69 -21.57 8.11
C VAL A 43 1.05 -21.09 6.80
N ALA A 44 -0.17 -21.57 6.50
CA ALA A 44 -0.93 -21.16 5.33
C ALA A 44 -1.28 -19.66 5.38
N LYS A 45 -1.89 -19.20 6.49
CA LYS A 45 -2.24 -17.79 6.69
C LYS A 45 -0.99 -16.90 6.71
N MET A 46 0.08 -17.34 7.37
CA MET A 46 1.35 -16.61 7.39
C MET A 46 1.94 -16.43 5.98
N SER A 47 1.90 -17.47 5.15
CA SER A 47 2.39 -17.42 3.77
C SER A 47 1.56 -16.46 2.92
N GLU A 48 0.24 -16.48 3.09
CA GLU A 48 -0.67 -15.60 2.39
C GLU A 48 -0.46 -14.13 2.78
N SER A 49 -0.35 -13.84 4.07
CA SER A 49 -0.09 -12.50 4.58
C SER A 49 1.25 -11.95 4.11
N LYS A 50 2.31 -12.77 4.11
CA LYS A 50 3.62 -12.37 3.55
C LYS A 50 3.53 -12.03 2.07
N LYS A 51 2.75 -12.78 1.27
CA LYS A 51 2.53 -12.45 -0.15
C LYS A 51 1.81 -11.13 -0.35
N ARG A 52 0.86 -10.78 0.53
CA ARG A 52 0.16 -9.49 0.50
C ARG A 52 1.07 -8.34 0.93
N LEU A 53 1.83 -8.50 2.01
CA LEU A 53 2.85 -7.54 2.44
C LEU A 53 3.86 -7.24 1.34
N GLU A 54 4.28 -8.26 0.58
CA GLU A 54 5.18 -8.06 -0.58
C GLU A 54 4.55 -7.22 -1.70
N LYS A 55 3.23 -7.31 -1.91
CA LYS A 55 2.54 -6.44 -2.88
C LYS A 55 2.50 -4.99 -2.39
N ILE A 56 2.13 -4.80 -1.11
CA ILE A 56 2.08 -3.48 -0.46
C ILE A 56 3.46 -2.82 -0.50
N ARG A 57 4.53 -3.56 -0.15
CA ARG A 57 5.91 -3.09 -0.23
C ARG A 57 6.29 -2.61 -1.63
N ARG A 58 5.98 -3.39 -2.68
CA ARG A 58 6.28 -2.98 -4.06
C ARG A 58 5.54 -1.70 -4.45
N GLU A 59 4.28 -1.58 -4.06
CA GLU A 59 3.51 -0.37 -4.33
C GLU A 59 4.08 0.86 -3.61
N MET A 60 4.46 0.72 -2.34
CA MET A 60 5.12 1.79 -1.58
C MET A 60 6.42 2.25 -2.24
N LEU A 61 7.27 1.32 -2.70
CA LEU A 61 8.52 1.66 -3.39
C LEU A 61 8.28 2.40 -4.72
N ILE A 62 7.20 2.07 -5.43
CA ILE A 62 6.82 2.81 -6.65
C ILE A 62 6.43 4.24 -6.30
N LEU A 63 5.65 4.44 -5.23
CA LEU A 63 5.20 5.77 -4.80
C LEU A 63 6.33 6.62 -4.21
N GLU A 64 7.33 6.02 -3.56
CA GLU A 64 8.53 6.72 -3.09
C GLU A 64 9.44 7.19 -4.24
N ALA A 65 9.36 6.56 -5.40
CA ALA A 65 10.14 6.90 -6.58
C ALA A 65 9.48 7.95 -7.51
N LEU A 66 8.24 8.37 -7.19
CA LEU A 66 7.46 9.39 -7.91
C LEU A 66 7.70 10.79 -7.32
#